data_AF-A0A1N7SLT7-F1
#
_entry.id   AF-A0A1N7SLT7-F1
#
_cell.length_a   1.000
_cell.length_b   1.000
_cell.length_c   1.000
_cell.angle_alpha   90.00
_cell.angle_beta   90.00
_cell.angle_gamma   90.00
#
_symmetry.space_group_name_H-M   'P 1'
#
loop_
_entity.id
_entity.type
_entity.pdbx_description
1 polymer ?
#
loop_
_entity_poly.entity_id
_entity_poly.type
_entity_poly.pdbx_seq_one_letter_code
_entity_poly.pdbx_strand_id
1 'polypeptide(L)'
;MMAVPVVFTSKAASDLLTIYEFEKMLNGATKARETVKALNVEAKSLGVQLHHRIGEELDGWEGPPAREVHKDVCLQGDYEIHYEIIPAYEPTPTSIAILRVWDTRQDR
;
A
#
# COMPACT_ATOMS: atom_id res chain seq x y z
N MET A 1 16.64 -14.98 -1.26
CA MET A 1 15.37 -14.79 -0.53
C MET A 1 14.36 -14.32 -1.57
N MET A 2 13.34 -15.12 -1.89
CA MET A 2 12.40 -14.80 -2.98
C MET A 2 11.34 -13.84 -2.44
N ALA A 3 11.22 -12.67 -3.05
CA ALA A 3 10.10 -11.75 -2.80
C ALA A 3 8.91 -12.17 -3.66
N VAL A 4 7.69 -12.05 -3.12
CA VAL A 4 6.47 -12.26 -3.89
C VAL A 4 6.13 -10.99 -4.68
N PRO A 5 5.51 -11.11 -5.87
CA PRO A 5 5.06 -9.97 -6.64
C PRO A 5 4.14 -9.04 -5.85
N VAL A 6 4.39 -7.74 -5.94
CA VAL A 6 3.49 -6.68 -5.46
C VAL A 6 2.87 -5.97 -6.66
N VAL A 7 1.54 -5.96 -6.71
CA VAL A 7 0.77 -5.42 -7.85
C VAL A 7 -0.12 -4.27 -7.39
N PHE A 8 -0.06 -3.15 -8.11
CA PHE A 8 -0.94 -2.02 -7.85
C PHE A 8 -2.25 -2.17 -8.62
N THR A 9 -3.37 -1.99 -7.93
CA THR A 9 -4.66 -1.83 -8.60
C THR A 9 -4.73 -0.47 -9.32
N SER A 10 -5.67 -0.32 -10.25
CA SER A 10 -5.93 0.97 -10.90
C SER A 10 -6.35 2.06 -9.91
N LYS A 11 -7.00 1.69 -8.80
CA LYS A 11 -7.36 2.62 -7.72
C LYS A 11 -6.12 3.11 -6.97
N ALA A 12 -5.23 2.20 -6.55
CA ALA A 12 -3.96 2.60 -5.94
C ALA A 12 -3.10 3.47 -6.88
N ALA A 13 -3.06 3.16 -8.17
CA ALA A 13 -2.35 3.99 -9.14
C ALA A 13 -2.96 5.41 -9.26
N SER A 14 -4.29 5.53 -9.24
CA SER A 14 -5.00 6.82 -9.25
C SER A 14 -4.75 7.62 -7.96
N ASP A 15 -4.66 6.92 -6.82
CA ASP A 15 -4.33 7.52 -5.54
C ASP A 15 -2.90 8.12 -5.56
N LEU A 16 -1.90 7.36 -6.04
CA LEU A 16 -0.52 7.85 -6.17
C LEU A 16 -0.41 9.09 -7.06
N LEU A 17 -1.21 9.17 -8.13
CA LEU A 17 -1.28 10.36 -8.98
C LEU A 17 -1.88 11.55 -8.23
N THR A 18 -2.91 11.33 -7.42
CA THR A 18 -3.52 12.38 -6.60
C THR A 18 -2.52 12.92 -5.58
N ILE A 19 -1.79 12.02 -4.90
CA ILE A 19 -0.71 12.37 -3.96
C ILE A 19 0.38 13.18 -4.66
N TYR A 20 0.79 12.76 -5.86
CA TYR A 20 1.78 13.48 -6.64
C TYR A 20 1.36 14.93 -6.94
N GLU A 21 0.14 15.14 -7.45
CA GLU A 21 -0.31 16.49 -7.79
C GLU A 21 -0.47 17.37 -6.53
N PHE A 22 -0.93 16.80 -5.42
CA PHE A 22 -1.01 17.51 -4.14
C PHE A 22 0.37 17.92 -3.62
N GLU A 23 1.30 16.98 -3.53
CA GLU A 23 2.67 17.24 -3.10
C GLU A 23 3.40 18.22 -4.02
N LYS A 24 3.12 18.16 -5.33
CA LYS A 24 3.70 19.09 -6.30
C LYS A 24 3.20 20.51 -6.11
N MET A 25 1.92 20.67 -5.75
CA MET A 25 1.34 21.98 -5.44
C MET A 25 1.97 22.58 -4.17
N LEU A 26 2.24 21.76 -3.15
CA LEU A 26 2.77 22.23 -1.87
C LEU A 26 4.30 22.42 -1.87
N ASN A 27 5.02 21.43 -2.38
CA ASN A 27 6.47 21.25 -2.19
C ASN A 27 7.25 21.21 -3.51
N GLY A 28 6.57 21.30 -4.64
CA GLY A 28 7.18 21.24 -5.97
C GLY A 28 7.38 19.82 -6.50
N ALA A 29 7.61 19.73 -7.81
CA ALA A 29 7.62 18.46 -8.53
C ALA A 29 8.72 17.49 -8.09
N THR A 30 9.88 17.98 -7.63
CA THR A 30 10.97 17.10 -7.16
C THR A 30 10.52 16.34 -5.92
N LYS A 31 9.99 17.03 -4.91
CA LYS A 31 9.53 16.40 -3.67
C LYS A 31 8.38 15.43 -3.93
N ALA A 32 7.44 15.80 -4.80
CA ALA A 32 6.35 14.93 -5.20
C ALA A 32 6.82 13.59 -5.81
N ARG A 33 7.85 13.62 -6.68
CA ARG A 33 8.44 12.39 -7.23
C ARG A 33 9.12 11.55 -6.15
N GLU A 34 9.82 12.20 -5.22
CA GLU A 34 10.47 11.51 -4.10
C GLU A 34 9.45 10.82 -3.20
N THR A 35 8.35 11.49 -2.86
CA THR A 35 7.25 10.92 -2.07
C THR A 35 6.65 9.70 -2.76
N VAL A 36 6.27 9.81 -4.04
CA VAL A 36 5.72 8.66 -4.79
C VAL A 36 6.73 7.52 -4.90
N LYS A 37 8.02 7.82 -5.08
CA LYS A 37 9.08 6.81 -5.11
C LYS A 37 9.21 6.10 -3.76
N ALA A 38 9.14 6.84 -2.65
CA ALA A 38 9.19 6.28 -1.31
C ALA A 38 7.98 5.37 -1.05
N LEU A 39 6.76 5.80 -1.37
CA LEU A 39 5.55 4.98 -1.28
C LEU A 39 5.62 3.69 -2.11
N ASN A 40 6.22 3.77 -3.32
CA ASN A 40 6.48 2.58 -4.13
C ASN A 40 7.48 1.62 -3.47
N VAL A 41 8.48 2.14 -2.76
CA VAL A 41 9.45 1.32 -2.02
C VAL A 41 8.78 0.65 -0.82
N GLU A 42 8.01 1.40 -0.03
CA GLU A 42 7.22 0.87 1.11
C GLU A 42 6.30 -0.26 0.64
N ALA A 43 5.48 -0.01 -0.38
CA ALA A 43 4.58 -1.02 -0.96
C ALA A 43 5.32 -2.28 -1.44
N LYS A 44 6.45 -2.11 -2.15
CA LYS A 44 7.25 -3.26 -2.62
C LYS A 44 7.90 -4.04 -1.49
N SER A 45 8.18 -3.40 -0.35
CA SER A 45 8.73 -4.07 0.82
C SER A 45 7.78 -5.12 1.38
N LEU A 46 6.46 -4.94 1.22
CA LEU A 46 5.44 -5.92 1.61
C LEU A 46 5.58 -7.26 0.87
N GLY A 47 6.27 -7.29 -0.28
CA GLY A 47 6.57 -8.53 -0.99
C GLY A 47 7.73 -9.33 -0.40
N VAL A 48 8.47 -8.77 0.57
CA VAL A 48 9.60 -9.46 1.23
C VAL A 48 9.08 -10.40 2.31
N GLN A 49 9.69 -11.57 2.43
CA GLN A 49 9.35 -12.53 3.48
C GLN A 49 9.41 -11.86 4.87
N LEU A 50 8.43 -12.17 5.74
CA LEU A 50 8.19 -11.55 7.05
C LEU A 50 7.59 -10.13 7.02
N HIS A 51 7.53 -9.48 5.86
CA HIS A 51 6.94 -8.14 5.74
C HIS A 51 5.48 -8.15 5.30
N HIS A 52 4.93 -9.31 4.90
CA HIS A 52 3.57 -9.40 4.38
C HIS A 52 2.49 -8.92 5.36
N ARG A 53 2.69 -9.12 6.67
CA ARG A 53 1.67 -8.88 7.72
C ARG A 53 2.12 -7.84 8.76
N ILE A 54 2.87 -6.82 8.32
CA ILE A 54 3.32 -5.75 9.22
C ILE A 54 2.20 -4.75 9.54
N GLY A 55 1.23 -4.60 8.63
CA GLY A 55 0.07 -3.75 8.82
C GLY A 55 -0.99 -4.38 9.72
N GLU A 56 -1.85 -3.52 10.27
CA GLU A 56 -3.06 -3.91 11.01
C GLU A 56 -4.02 -4.64 10.07
N GLU A 57 -4.48 -5.85 10.45
CA GLU A 57 -5.54 -6.55 9.71
C GLU A 57 -6.87 -5.78 9.87
N LEU A 58 -7.60 -5.62 8.77
CA LEU A 58 -8.87 -4.90 8.73
C LEU A 58 -10.04 -5.88 8.74
N ASP A 59 -10.97 -5.67 9.68
CA ASP A 59 -12.22 -6.42 9.75
C ASP A 59 -13.14 -6.17 8.54
N GLY A 60 -14.12 -7.06 8.34
CA GLY A 60 -15.20 -6.93 7.36
C GLY A 60 -14.95 -7.65 6.04
N TRP A 61 -13.90 -8.47 5.98
CA TRP A 61 -13.50 -9.23 4.80
C TRP A 61 -13.50 -10.75 5.01
N GLU A 62 -14.09 -11.24 6.10
CA GLU A 62 -14.09 -12.65 6.50
C GLU A 62 -15.16 -13.47 5.76
N GLY A 63 -16.11 -12.81 5.08
CA GLY A 63 -17.19 -13.45 4.34
C GLY A 63 -16.68 -14.23 3.11
N PRO A 64 -17.34 -15.31 2.67
CA PRO A 64 -16.85 -16.13 1.57
C PRO A 64 -16.97 -15.41 0.20
N PRO A 65 -15.89 -15.32 -0.61
CA PRO A 65 -14.52 -15.76 -0.30
C PRO A 65 -13.80 -14.78 0.64
N ALA A 66 -13.19 -15.33 1.71
CA ALA A 66 -12.47 -14.52 2.68
C ALA A 66 -11.27 -13.82 2.04
N ARG A 67 -11.00 -12.59 2.47
CA ARG A 67 -9.86 -11.80 2.03
C ARG A 67 -9.08 -11.32 3.25
N GLU A 68 -7.75 -11.40 3.17
CA GLU A 68 -6.86 -10.93 4.21
C GLU A 68 -6.36 -9.54 3.82
N VAL A 69 -7.02 -8.51 4.35
CA VAL A 69 -6.74 -7.10 4.03
C VAL A 69 -6.08 -6.44 5.22
N HIS A 70 -5.01 -5.69 4.98
CA HIS A 70 -4.27 -4.97 5.99
C HIS A 70 -4.14 -3.48 5.63
N LYS A 71 -3.87 -2.67 6.64
CA LYS A 71 -3.48 -1.27 6.56
C LYS A 71 -2.13 -1.07 7.23
N ASP A 72 -1.15 -0.59 6.47
CA ASP A 72 0.15 -0.20 6.98
C ASP A 72 0.31 1.32 6.95
N VAL A 73 0.78 1.89 8.06
CA VAL A 73 0.99 3.33 8.23
C VAL A 73 2.48 3.60 8.05
N CYS A 74 2.84 4.35 7.01
CA CYS A 74 4.23 4.50 6.59
C CYS A 74 4.67 5.97 6.53
N LEU A 75 5.96 6.17 6.25
CA LEU A 75 6.58 7.50 6.11
C LEU A 75 6.19 8.47 7.26
N GLN A 76 6.42 8.03 8.51
CA GLN A 76 6.17 8.81 9.73
C GLN A 76 4.69 9.10 10.03
N GLY A 77 3.76 8.37 9.41
CA GLY A 77 2.32 8.54 9.65
C GLY A 77 1.60 9.44 8.67
N ASP A 78 2.31 9.97 7.67
CA ASP A 78 1.72 10.85 6.66
C ASP A 78 0.92 10.07 5.61
N TYR A 79 1.11 8.75 5.52
CA TYR A 79 0.47 7.93 4.49
C TYR A 79 0.07 6.55 5.01
N GLU A 80 -0.94 5.98 4.35
CA GLU A 80 -1.43 4.63 4.61
C GLU A 80 -1.44 3.82 3.32
N ILE A 81 -1.06 2.54 3.41
CA ILE A 81 -1.16 1.57 2.32
C ILE A 81 -2.15 0.51 2.74
N HIS A 82 -3.25 0.41 2.01
CA HIS A 82 -4.20 -0.69 2.17
C HIS A 82 -3.86 -1.76 1.15
N TYR A 83 -3.68 -2.98 1.61
CA TYR A 83 -3.23 -4.08 0.75
C TYR A 83 -3.87 -5.40 1.11
N GLU A 84 -3.93 -6.30 0.14
CA GLU A 84 -4.47 -7.64 0.30
C GLU A 84 -3.37 -8.68 0.10
N ILE A 85 -3.35 -9.67 1.00
CA ILE A 85 -2.47 -10.83 0.90
C ILE A 85 -3.20 -11.93 0.12
N ILE A 86 -2.57 -12.44 -0.93
CA ILE A 86 -3.19 -13.40 -1.84
C ILE A 86 -2.33 -14.66 -1.96
N PRO A 87 -2.89 -15.85 -1.76
CA PRO A 87 -4.20 -16.12 -1.15
C PRO A 87 -4.25 -15.74 0.33
N ALA A 88 -5.46 -15.49 0.84
CA ALA A 88 -5.70 -15.11 2.23
C ALA A 88 -5.25 -16.22 3.21
N TYR A 89 -4.62 -15.81 4.30
CA TYR A 89 -4.18 -16.61 5.45
C TYR A 89 -3.13 -17.68 5.15
N GLU A 90 -2.55 -17.70 3.95
CA GLU A 90 -1.44 -18.61 3.66
C GLU A 90 -0.13 -18.11 4.29
N PRO A 91 0.67 -19.00 4.91
CA PRO A 91 1.96 -18.62 5.49
C PRO A 91 2.91 -17.98 4.47
N THR A 92 2.85 -18.45 3.22
CA THR A 92 3.61 -17.90 2.10
C THR A 92 2.62 -17.50 0.98
N PRO A 93 2.25 -16.22 0.89
CA PRO A 93 1.38 -15.77 -0.19
C PRO A 93 2.08 -15.90 -1.55
N THR A 94 1.29 -15.86 -2.61
CA THR A 94 1.81 -15.84 -3.99
C THR A 94 1.92 -14.42 -4.53
N SER A 95 1.18 -13.45 -3.97
CA SER A 95 1.29 -12.04 -4.32
C SER A 95 0.68 -11.13 -3.24
N ILE A 96 1.00 -9.84 -3.32
CA ILE A 96 0.37 -8.78 -2.55
C ILE A 96 -0.27 -7.80 -3.52
N ALA A 97 -1.54 -7.45 -3.30
CA ALA A 97 -2.23 -6.44 -4.09
C ALA A 97 -2.36 -5.15 -3.31
N ILE A 98 -1.84 -4.04 -3.83
CA ILE A 98 -2.03 -2.71 -3.25
C ILE A 98 -3.39 -2.18 -3.70
N LEU A 99 -4.31 -2.10 -2.74
CA LEU A 99 -5.69 -1.70 -2.97
C LEU A 99 -5.83 -0.19 -3.04
N ARG A 100 -5.26 0.53 -2.06
CA ARG A 100 -5.32 1.99 -1.92
C ARG A 100 -4.02 2.53 -1.34
N VAL A 101 -3.73 3.81 -1.63
CA VAL A 101 -2.68 4.58 -0.95
C VAL A 101 -3.29 5.89 -0.50
N TRP A 102 -3.24 6.21 0.78
CA TRP A 102 -3.86 7.41 1.34
C TRP A 102 -2.81 8.38 1.86
N ASP A 103 -3.14 9.66 1.76
CA ASP A 103 -2.42 10.76 2.38
C ASP A 103 -3.27 11.22 3.56
N THR A 104 -2.76 11.05 4.79
CA THR A 104 -3.54 11.27 6.02
C THR A 104 -3.89 12.75 6.25
N ARG A 105 -3.25 13.66 5.51
CA ARG A 105 -3.53 15.10 5.56
C ARG A 105 -4.72 15.50 4.67
N GLN A 106 -5.14 14.62 3.76
CA GLN A 106 -6.27 14.85 2.88
C GLN A 106 -7.52 14.22 3.48
N ASP A 107 -8.51 15.05 3.78
CA ASP A 107 -9.86 14.56 4.10
C ASP A 107 -10.48 13.97 2.82
N ARG A 108 -11.02 12.76 2.91
CA ARG A 108 -11.52 11.99 1.75
C ARG A 108 -12.84 11.30 2.03
#